data_AF-A0A936HPJ8-F1
#
_entry.id   AF-A0A936HPJ8-F1
#
_cell.length_a   1.000
_cell.length_b   1.000
_cell.length_c   1.000
_cell.angle_alpha   90.00
_cell.angle_beta   90.00
_cell.angle_gamma   90.00
#
_symmetry.space_group_name_H-M   'P 1'
#
loop_
_entity.id
_entity.type
_entity.pdbx_description
1 polymer ?
#
loop_
_entity_poly.entity_id
_entity_poly.type
_entity_poly.pdbx_seq_one_letter_code
_entity_poly.pdbx_strand_id
1 'polypeptide(L)'
;MRHSIARTIKSAMSGTALMALSIIGCSDTSNPLASQSPAAPFAKYANQYSYQSKSNPTRTEVYDGAKLIATFTNGSHTVTLAGPSRTFTETNIVQGTTYTATITHTTWVRTLPATFNGTVDTAWLNDAIAANTNGTSDVLAIAMEYVDGRSNLSRKSKNCWRCRLRPAAERRHAPRRFRFQRLLRP
;
A
#
# COMPACT_ATOMS: atom_id res chain seq x y z
N MET A 1 -3.66 53.44 -55.11
CA MET A 1 -2.50 52.94 -55.89
C MET A 1 -1.50 54.06 -56.06
N ARG A 2 -0.34 53.98 -55.39
CA ARG A 2 0.94 54.65 -55.72
C ARG A 2 2.02 53.82 -55.03
N HIS A 3 2.99 53.37 -55.82
CA HIS A 3 3.99 52.37 -55.49
C HIS A 3 5.24 52.97 -54.82
N SER A 4 6.06 52.05 -54.26
CA SER A 4 7.54 52.09 -54.22
C SER A 4 8.12 52.86 -53.01
N ILE A 5 9.19 52.46 -52.30
CA ILE A 5 10.41 51.72 -52.65
C ILE A 5 10.99 51.04 -51.38
N ALA A 6 11.51 49.82 -51.52
CA ALA A 6 12.28 49.11 -50.50
C ALA A 6 13.74 49.62 -50.40
N ARG A 7 14.31 49.68 -49.20
CA ARG A 7 15.77 49.72 -49.00
C ARG A 7 16.21 48.74 -47.90
N THR A 8 16.93 47.72 -48.36
CA THR A 8 17.72 46.76 -47.60
C THR A 8 19.03 47.40 -47.15
N ILE A 9 19.48 47.13 -45.92
CA ILE A 9 20.91 47.25 -45.54
C ILE A 9 21.32 45.99 -44.78
N LYS A 10 22.26 45.24 -45.37
CA LYS A 10 23.05 44.16 -44.77
C LYS A 10 24.38 44.74 -44.27
N SER A 11 24.86 44.31 -43.10
CA SER A 11 26.27 44.24 -42.66
C SER A 11 26.26 43.35 -41.41
N ALA A 12 26.85 42.15 -41.32
CA ALA A 12 28.20 41.63 -41.59
C ALA A 12 29.23 41.92 -40.47
N MET A 13 29.99 40.85 -40.16
CA MET A 13 31.26 40.76 -39.40
C MET A 13 31.11 40.47 -37.88
N SER A 14 31.36 39.24 -37.40
CA SER A 14 32.64 38.48 -37.27
C SER A 14 33.44 38.90 -36.03
N GLY A 15 33.75 37.96 -35.13
CA GLY A 15 34.56 38.21 -33.94
C GLY A 15 34.63 37.02 -32.98
N THR A 16 35.48 36.06 -33.30
CA THR A 16 35.87 34.92 -32.45
C THR A 16 36.88 35.36 -31.39
N ALA A 17 36.72 34.93 -30.12
CA ALA A 17 37.85 34.80 -29.18
C ALA A 17 37.52 33.75 -28.10
N LEU A 18 38.36 32.72 -28.02
CA LEU A 18 38.36 31.65 -27.02
C LEU A 18 39.21 32.05 -25.79
N MET A 19 38.77 31.56 -24.63
CA MET A 19 39.53 31.13 -23.44
C MET A 19 40.15 32.18 -22.49
N ALA A 20 39.61 32.19 -21.26
CA ALA A 20 40.43 32.13 -20.05
C ALA A 20 39.70 31.28 -18.97
N LEU A 21 40.50 30.44 -18.32
CA LEU A 21 40.16 29.33 -17.43
C LEU A 21 40.27 29.79 -15.96
N SER A 22 39.37 29.26 -15.12
CA SER A 22 39.46 29.13 -13.64
C SER A 22 39.25 30.35 -12.74
N ILE A 23 38.06 30.39 -12.11
CA ILE A 23 37.94 30.71 -10.68
C ILE A 23 37.13 29.57 -10.04
N ILE A 24 37.77 28.81 -9.16
CA ILE A 24 37.12 27.83 -8.29
C ILE A 24 36.36 28.64 -7.22
N GLY A 25 35.06 28.81 -7.45
CA GLY A 25 34.10 29.13 -6.40
C GLY A 25 33.23 27.89 -6.19
N CYS A 26 33.26 27.34 -4.97
CA CYS A 26 32.38 26.25 -4.56
C CYS A 26 30.93 26.77 -4.50
N SER A 27 30.23 26.68 -5.62
CA SER A 27 28.78 26.73 -5.68
C SER A 27 28.26 25.30 -5.63
N ASP A 28 28.07 24.75 -4.43
CA ASP A 28 27.21 23.57 -4.23
C ASP A 28 25.76 24.01 -4.46
N THR A 29 25.38 24.15 -5.72
CA THR A 29 24.00 24.38 -6.13
C THR A 29 23.75 23.72 -7.47
N SER A 30 23.69 22.39 -7.44
CA SER A 30 22.80 21.62 -8.31
C SER A 30 22.71 20.20 -7.78
N ASN A 31 21.73 19.97 -6.91
CA ASN A 31 21.19 18.64 -6.74
C ASN A 31 20.41 18.32 -8.03
N PRO A 32 20.81 17.36 -8.89
CA PRO A 32 20.07 17.03 -10.11
C PRO A 32 18.88 16.09 -9.80
N LEU A 33 18.11 16.41 -8.75
CA LEU A 33 16.75 15.92 -8.55
C LEU A 33 15.79 17.11 -8.53
N ALA A 34 15.92 18.00 -9.51
CA ALA A 34 14.75 18.65 -10.05
C ALA A 34 13.90 17.53 -10.67
N SER A 35 12.97 16.99 -9.88
CA SER A 35 11.88 16.14 -10.36
C SER A 35 11.27 16.84 -11.56
N GLN A 36 11.56 16.28 -12.73
CA GLN A 36 10.90 16.64 -13.97
C GLN A 36 9.41 16.53 -13.71
N SER A 37 8.72 17.66 -13.72
CA SER A 37 7.28 17.69 -13.91
C SER A 37 7.07 17.52 -15.40
N PRO A 38 6.70 16.34 -15.93
CA PRO A 38 6.26 16.25 -17.30
C PRO A 38 4.97 17.07 -17.41
N ALA A 39 5.02 18.14 -18.20
CA ALA A 39 3.82 18.80 -18.67
C ALA A 39 2.94 17.78 -19.42
N ALA A 40 1.78 17.50 -18.84
CA ALA A 40 0.56 16.89 -19.40
C ALA A 40 0.67 15.61 -20.27
N PRO A 41 0.10 14.50 -19.73
CA PRO A 41 -0.95 13.76 -20.44
C PRO A 41 -2.31 13.73 -19.69
N PHE A 42 -2.44 14.45 -18.58
CA PHE A 42 -3.56 14.31 -17.63
C PHE A 42 -4.95 14.78 -18.13
N ALA A 43 -5.03 15.38 -19.32
CA ALA A 43 -6.28 15.87 -19.88
C ALA A 43 -7.23 14.76 -20.39
N LYS A 44 -6.78 13.51 -20.52
CA LYS A 44 -7.62 12.44 -21.10
C LYS A 44 -8.83 12.03 -20.24
N TYR A 45 -8.84 12.36 -18.95
CA TYR A 45 -9.86 11.85 -18.02
C TYR A 45 -10.63 12.93 -17.25
N ALA A 46 -10.33 14.21 -17.46
CA ALA A 46 -10.95 15.31 -16.71
C ALA A 46 -12.48 15.40 -16.89
N ASN A 47 -13.03 14.85 -17.99
CA ASN A 47 -14.44 14.97 -18.35
C ASN A 47 -15.27 13.70 -18.04
N GLN A 48 -14.72 12.68 -17.39
CA GLN A 48 -15.47 11.43 -17.12
C GLN A 48 -16.22 11.44 -15.79
N TYR A 49 -15.74 12.21 -14.82
CA TYR A 49 -16.26 12.15 -13.45
C TYR A 49 -16.98 13.44 -13.06
N SER A 50 -17.99 13.30 -12.22
CA SER A 50 -18.62 14.42 -11.51
C SER A 50 -18.23 14.40 -10.03
N TYR A 51 -18.13 15.60 -9.44
CA TYR A 51 -17.61 15.79 -8.09
C TYR A 51 -18.67 16.48 -7.24
N GLN A 52 -18.93 15.92 -6.05
CA GLN A 52 -19.81 16.54 -5.08
C GLN A 52 -19.04 16.79 -3.78
N SER A 53 -18.94 18.06 -3.39
CA SER A 53 -18.45 18.42 -2.06
C SER A 53 -19.56 18.20 -1.03
N LYS A 54 -19.22 17.54 0.08
CA LYS A 54 -20.10 17.37 1.24
C LYS A 54 -19.42 17.95 2.47
N SER A 55 -20.22 18.45 3.40
CA SER A 55 -19.78 18.88 4.71
C SER A 55 -20.15 17.84 5.78
N ASN A 56 -19.49 17.90 6.94
CA ASN A 56 -19.74 17.04 8.11
C ASN A 56 -19.61 15.53 7.84
N PRO A 57 -18.41 14.99 7.58
CA PRO A 57 -17.13 15.68 7.43
C PRO A 57 -16.94 16.27 6.02
N THR A 58 -16.01 17.23 5.90
CA THR A 58 -15.60 17.80 4.60
C THR A 58 -14.99 16.72 3.72
N ARG A 59 -15.65 16.40 2.62
CA ARG A 59 -15.21 15.38 1.67
C ARG A 59 -15.65 15.69 0.24
N THR A 60 -14.95 15.13 -0.72
CA THR A 60 -15.32 15.11 -2.13
C THR A 60 -15.71 13.70 -2.53
N GLU A 61 -16.96 13.53 -2.94
CA GLU A 61 -17.49 12.31 -3.54
C GLU A 61 -17.33 12.40 -5.05
N VAL A 62 -16.82 11.32 -5.67
CA VAL A 62 -16.57 11.25 -7.11
C VAL A 62 -17.51 10.21 -7.72
N TYR A 63 -18.20 10.60 -8.78
CA TYR A 63 -19.21 9.79 -9.43
C TYR A 63 -18.88 9.57 -10.91
N ASP A 64 -19.14 8.35 -11.37
CA ASP A 64 -19.25 7.98 -12.79
C ASP A 64 -20.74 7.80 -13.11
N GLY A 65 -21.31 8.78 -13.81
CA GLY A 65 -22.77 8.92 -13.91
C GLY A 65 -23.42 9.04 -12.53
N ALA A 66 -24.29 8.08 -12.18
CA ALA A 66 -24.95 8.01 -10.87
C ALA A 66 -24.19 7.15 -9.84
N LYS A 67 -23.11 6.48 -10.23
CA LYS A 67 -22.39 5.53 -9.39
C LYS A 67 -21.28 6.24 -8.61
N LEU A 68 -21.32 6.16 -7.28
CA LEU A 68 -20.22 6.61 -6.43
C LEU A 68 -19.01 5.68 -6.62
N ILE A 69 -17.89 6.24 -7.09
CA ILE A 69 -16.67 5.47 -7.37
C ILE A 69 -15.54 5.77 -6.40
N ALA A 70 -15.53 6.94 -5.77
CA ALA A 70 -14.53 7.27 -4.76
C ALA A 70 -15.03 8.32 -3.77
N THR A 71 -14.46 8.32 -2.57
CA THR A 71 -14.68 9.35 -1.56
C THR A 71 -13.34 9.78 -0.97
N PHE A 72 -13.07 11.08 -1.09
CA PHE A 72 -11.86 11.73 -0.61
C PHE A 72 -12.22 12.60 0.60
N THR A 73 -11.64 12.35 1.76
CA THR A 73 -11.89 13.17 2.95
C THR A 73 -10.81 14.22 3.10
N ASN A 74 -11.17 15.50 3.27
CA ASN A 74 -10.19 16.58 3.42
C ASN A 74 -9.30 16.33 4.65
N GLY A 75 -7.99 16.55 4.48
CA GLY A 75 -6.98 16.28 5.49
C GLY A 75 -6.59 14.80 5.65
N SER A 76 -7.24 13.88 4.93
CA SER A 76 -6.91 12.45 5.00
C SER A 76 -5.90 12.03 3.93
N HIS A 77 -5.05 11.06 4.26
CA HIS A 77 -4.29 10.30 3.26
C HIS A 77 -5.11 9.17 2.64
N THR A 78 -6.14 8.67 3.33
CA THR A 78 -6.89 7.52 2.85
C THR A 78 -8.06 7.94 1.97
N VAL A 79 -8.26 7.17 0.91
CA VAL A 79 -9.35 7.30 -0.05
C VAL A 79 -10.05 5.97 -0.13
N THR A 80 -11.38 5.99 -0.03
CA THR A 80 -12.20 4.82 -0.29
C THR A 80 -12.63 4.82 -1.75
N LEU A 81 -12.51 3.68 -2.41
CA LEU A 81 -12.88 3.48 -3.80
C LEU A 81 -13.84 2.29 -3.94
N ALA A 82 -14.73 2.39 -4.91
CA ALA A 82 -15.44 1.22 -5.41
C ALA A 82 -14.50 0.37 -6.27
N GLY A 83 -14.69 -0.94 -6.26
CA GLY A 83 -13.93 -1.86 -7.10
C GLY A 83 -14.60 -3.23 -7.22
N PRO A 84 -13.88 -4.22 -7.76
CA PRO A 84 -14.36 -5.60 -7.83
C PRO A 84 -14.76 -6.14 -6.45
N SER A 85 -15.76 -7.03 -6.44
CA SER A 85 -16.17 -7.73 -5.22
C SER A 85 -15.07 -8.70 -4.78
N ARG A 86 -14.81 -8.73 -3.48
CA ARG A 86 -13.87 -9.66 -2.86
C ARG A 86 -14.36 -10.09 -1.49
N THR A 87 -13.76 -11.17 -0.99
CA THR A 87 -14.15 -11.79 0.26
C THR A 87 -12.94 -11.94 1.17
N PHE A 88 -13.06 -11.46 2.41
CA PHE A 88 -12.12 -11.75 3.48
C PHE A 88 -12.70 -12.78 4.42
N THR A 89 -11.89 -13.77 4.78
CA THR A 89 -12.25 -14.82 5.72
C THR A 89 -11.24 -14.83 6.85
N GLU A 90 -11.74 -14.80 8.07
CA GLU A 90 -10.92 -14.95 9.27
C GLU A 90 -11.34 -16.26 9.98
N THR A 91 -10.36 -17.02 10.45
CA THR A 91 -10.59 -18.22 11.27
C THR A 91 -9.81 -18.12 12.56
N ASN A 92 -10.53 -18.23 13.69
CA ASN A 92 -9.96 -18.21 15.03
C ASN A 92 -10.31 -19.49 15.79
N ILE A 93 -9.38 -19.94 16.64
CA ILE A 93 -9.62 -21.06 17.55
C ILE A 93 -9.66 -20.52 18.97
N VAL A 94 -10.81 -20.62 19.62
CA VAL A 94 -11.02 -20.21 21.02
C VAL A 94 -11.38 -21.45 21.82
N GLN A 95 -10.52 -21.80 22.81
CA GLN A 95 -10.72 -22.98 23.69
C GLN A 95 -10.91 -24.33 22.96
N GLY A 96 -10.34 -24.47 21.76
CA GLY A 96 -10.47 -25.69 20.96
C GLY A 96 -11.66 -25.72 20.01
N THR A 97 -12.50 -24.68 20.04
CA THR A 97 -13.59 -24.48 19.07
C THR A 97 -13.13 -23.55 17.96
N THR A 98 -13.41 -23.94 16.72
CA THR A 98 -13.11 -23.15 15.52
C THR A 98 -14.28 -22.21 15.21
N TYR A 99 -13.97 -20.93 15.00
CA TYR A 99 -14.90 -19.90 14.57
C TYR A 99 -14.41 -19.32 13.25
N THR A 100 -15.31 -19.23 12.27
CA THR A 100 -15.01 -18.66 10.95
C THR A 100 -15.96 -17.51 10.68
N ALA A 101 -15.41 -16.36 10.31
CA ALA A 101 -16.16 -15.20 9.87
C ALA A 101 -15.77 -14.86 8.43
N THR A 102 -16.75 -14.48 7.60
CA THR A 102 -16.53 -14.14 6.19
C THR A 102 -17.26 -12.84 5.87
N ILE A 103 -16.56 -11.91 5.22
CA ILE A 103 -17.09 -10.61 4.81
C ILE A 103 -16.83 -10.42 3.32
N THR A 104 -17.90 -10.24 2.53
CA THR A 104 -17.81 -9.90 1.11
C THR A 104 -18.14 -8.43 0.90
N HIS A 105 -17.30 -7.72 0.17
CA HIS A 105 -17.44 -6.27 -0.04
C HIS A 105 -16.79 -5.82 -1.36
N THR A 106 -17.16 -4.62 -1.80
CA THR A 106 -16.64 -3.96 -3.01
C THR A 106 -15.80 -2.72 -2.71
N THR A 107 -15.46 -2.51 -1.44
CA THR A 107 -14.71 -1.34 -0.96
C THR A 107 -13.21 -1.60 -0.96
N TRP A 108 -12.48 -0.68 -1.58
CA TRP A 108 -11.02 -0.65 -1.65
C TRP A 108 -10.51 0.62 -0.96
N VAL A 109 -9.38 0.53 -0.26
CA VAL A 109 -8.79 1.66 0.49
C VAL A 109 -7.36 1.88 0.04
N ARG A 110 -7.10 3.04 -0.55
CA ARG A 110 -5.77 3.43 -1.04
C ARG A 110 -5.27 4.70 -0.34
N THR A 111 -3.97 4.92 -0.41
CA THR A 111 -3.30 6.05 0.23
C THR A 111 -2.80 7.05 -0.80
N LEU A 112 -3.02 8.33 -0.52
CA LEU A 112 -2.45 9.46 -1.22
C LEU A 112 -1.05 9.78 -0.66
N PRO A 113 -0.10 10.21 -1.50
CA PRO A 113 1.23 10.64 -1.05
C PRO A 113 1.18 11.85 -0.11
N ALA A 114 0.21 12.75 -0.29
CA ALA A 114 -0.05 13.90 0.58
C ALA A 114 -1.50 13.87 1.08
N THR A 115 -1.78 14.59 2.16
CA THR A 115 -3.16 14.75 2.64
C THR A 115 -4.03 15.41 1.58
N PHE A 116 -5.27 14.94 1.44
CA PHE A 116 -6.22 15.51 0.48
C PHE A 116 -6.58 16.95 0.84
N ASN A 117 -6.40 17.86 -0.12
CA ASN A 117 -6.62 19.30 0.04
C ASN A 117 -7.95 19.80 -0.57
N GLY A 118 -8.81 18.90 -1.05
CA GLY A 118 -10.07 19.24 -1.71
C GLY A 118 -10.04 19.12 -3.24
N THR A 119 -8.86 19.01 -3.86
CA THR A 119 -8.71 18.84 -5.31
C THR A 119 -8.38 17.39 -5.65
N VAL A 120 -9.22 16.74 -6.46
CA VAL A 120 -9.00 15.37 -6.90
C VAL A 120 -7.95 15.34 -8.02
N ASP A 121 -6.88 14.59 -7.82
CA ASP A 121 -5.96 14.21 -8.88
C ASP A 121 -6.61 13.09 -9.71
N THR A 122 -7.07 13.45 -10.91
CA THR A 122 -7.71 12.51 -11.82
C THR A 122 -6.77 11.43 -12.32
N ALA A 123 -5.47 11.70 -12.45
CA ALA A 123 -4.52 10.71 -12.92
C ALA A 123 -4.34 9.61 -11.88
N TRP A 124 -4.10 10.03 -10.64
CA TRP A 124 -4.03 9.13 -9.49
C TRP A 124 -5.30 8.30 -9.34
N LEU A 125 -6.49 8.92 -9.51
CA LEU A 125 -7.77 8.22 -9.40
C LEU A 125 -7.90 7.10 -10.45
N ASN A 126 -7.51 7.36 -11.70
CA ASN A 126 -7.55 6.35 -12.75
C ASN A 126 -6.59 5.19 -12.47
N ASP A 127 -5.36 5.51 -12.04
CA ASP A 127 -4.37 4.49 -11.67
C ASP A 127 -4.85 3.64 -10.50
N ALA A 128 -5.49 4.27 -9.50
CA ALA A 128 -6.10 3.60 -8.37
C ALA A 128 -7.23 2.63 -8.78
N ILE A 129 -8.10 3.04 -9.71
CA ILE A 129 -9.18 2.20 -10.25
C ILE A 129 -8.61 1.03 -11.06
N ALA A 130 -7.59 1.29 -11.90
CA ALA A 130 -6.90 0.25 -12.66
C ALA A 130 -6.25 -0.77 -11.72
N ALA A 131 -5.59 -0.31 -10.66
CA ALA A 131 -4.97 -1.17 -9.66
C ALA A 131 -5.99 -2.05 -8.90
N ASN A 132 -7.19 -1.52 -8.60
CA ASN A 132 -8.28 -2.33 -8.02
C ASN A 132 -8.75 -3.41 -9.00
N THR A 133 -8.90 -3.05 -10.28
CA THR A 133 -9.31 -3.99 -11.34
C THR A 133 -8.28 -5.09 -11.54
N ASN A 134 -6.99 -4.75 -11.42
CA ASN A 134 -5.87 -5.70 -11.50
C ASN A 134 -5.65 -6.51 -10.20
N GLY A 135 -6.47 -6.30 -9.17
CA GLY A 135 -6.35 -7.03 -7.91
C GLY A 135 -5.12 -6.67 -7.06
N THR A 136 -4.51 -5.50 -7.28
CA THR A 136 -3.33 -5.07 -6.52
C THR A 136 -3.71 -4.79 -5.07
N SER A 137 -3.02 -5.43 -4.12
CA SER A 137 -3.27 -5.31 -2.68
C SER A 137 -3.37 -3.84 -2.24
N ASP A 138 -4.45 -3.55 -1.53
CA ASP A 138 -4.74 -2.26 -0.91
C ASP A 138 -4.55 -2.37 0.62
N VAL A 139 -4.85 -1.30 1.36
CA VAL A 139 -4.62 -1.27 2.81
C VAL A 139 -5.36 -2.39 3.54
N LEU A 140 -6.58 -2.71 3.11
CA LEU A 140 -7.37 -3.78 3.74
C LEU A 140 -6.78 -5.17 3.45
N ALA A 141 -6.37 -5.43 2.20
CA ALA A 141 -5.72 -6.70 1.86
C ALA A 141 -4.42 -6.90 2.64
N ILE A 142 -3.57 -5.87 2.73
CA ILE A 142 -2.32 -5.92 3.50
C ILE A 142 -2.62 -6.16 5.00
N ALA A 143 -3.66 -5.53 5.54
CA ALA A 143 -4.04 -5.77 6.94
C ALA A 143 -4.44 -7.23 7.20
N MET A 144 -5.08 -7.90 6.23
CA MET A 144 -5.46 -9.31 6.37
C MET A 144 -4.25 -10.26 6.40
N GLU A 145 -3.14 -9.90 5.78
CA GLU A 145 -1.89 -10.70 5.86
C GLU A 145 -1.39 -10.83 7.31
N TYR A 146 -1.62 -9.81 8.15
CA TYR A 146 -1.27 -9.86 9.59
C TYR A 146 -2.20 -10.77 10.38
N VAL A 147 -3.48 -10.83 10.00
CA VAL A 147 -4.47 -11.69 10.67
C VAL A 147 -4.14 -13.15 10.41
N ASP A 148 -3.84 -13.52 9.17
CA ASP A 148 -3.44 -14.88 8.82
C ASP A 148 -2.13 -15.29 9.50
N GLY A 149 -1.16 -14.38 9.58
CA GLY A 149 0.11 -14.59 10.30
C GLY A 149 -0.07 -14.95 11.79
N ARG A 150 -1.14 -14.47 12.44
CA ARG A 150 -1.43 -14.73 13.86
C ARG A 150 -1.81 -16.18 14.16
N SER A 151 -2.50 -16.84 13.24
CA SER A 151 -2.91 -18.25 13.40
C SER A 151 -1.71 -19.20 13.57
N ASN A 152 -0.56 -18.83 13.00
CA ASN A 152 0.70 -19.58 13.12
C ASN A 152 1.38 -19.44 14.50
N LEU A 153 1.05 -18.42 15.29
CA LEU A 153 1.66 -18.18 16.62
C LEU A 153 0.97 -18.97 17.74
N SER A 154 -0.35 -19.15 17.65
CA SER A 154 -1.14 -19.91 18.64
C SER A 154 -0.78 -21.41 18.65
N ARG A 155 -0.32 -21.95 17.51
CA ARG A 155 -0.04 -23.38 17.33
C ARG A 155 1.29 -23.85 17.95
N LYS A 156 2.26 -22.95 18.19
CA LYS A 156 3.59 -23.33 18.71
C LYS A 156 3.69 -23.36 20.24
N SER A 157 2.76 -22.81 21.00
CA SER A 157 2.95 -22.65 22.46
C SER A 157 2.47 -23.83 23.31
N LYS A 158 1.75 -24.82 22.76
CA LYS A 158 1.26 -25.94 23.59
C LYS A 158 2.31 -27.00 23.91
N ASN A 159 3.48 -27.01 23.24
CA ASN A 159 4.51 -28.06 23.42
C ASN A 159 5.95 -27.56 23.66
N CYS A 160 6.16 -26.31 24.10
CA CYS A 160 7.51 -25.88 24.48
C CYS A 160 7.55 -25.29 25.89
N TRP A 161 8.53 -25.78 26.66
CA TRP A 161 8.96 -25.43 28.02
C TRP A 161 8.35 -26.19 29.21
N ARG A 162 7.03 -26.40 29.33
CA ARG A 162 6.49 -26.97 30.60
C ARG A 162 6.69 -28.48 30.80
N CYS A 163 7.13 -29.22 29.78
CA CYS A 163 7.48 -30.65 29.90
C CYS A 163 8.98 -30.94 29.94
N ARG A 164 9.87 -29.94 29.85
CA ARG A 164 11.34 -30.12 29.87
C ARG A 164 11.98 -29.76 31.22
N LEU A 165 11.21 -29.69 32.30
CA LEU A 165 11.74 -29.46 33.65
C LEU A 165 11.08 -30.39 34.69
N ARG A 166 10.94 -31.68 34.38
CA ARG A 166 10.94 -32.69 35.45
C ARG A 166 12.40 -32.95 35.82
N PRO A 167 12.84 -32.65 37.06
CA PRO A 167 14.18 -32.99 37.51
C PRO A 167 14.41 -34.50 37.37
N ALA A 168 15.59 -34.90 36.91
CA ALA A 168 15.98 -36.30 36.74
C ALA A 168 16.15 -37.08 38.07
N ALA A 169 15.83 -36.46 39.22
CA ALA A 169 15.97 -37.05 40.55
C ALA A 169 14.85 -38.07 40.90
N GLU A 170 13.66 -37.95 40.30
CA GLU A 170 12.54 -38.86 40.58
C GLU A 170 12.53 -40.09 39.64
N ARG A 171 13.70 -40.72 39.47
CA ARG A 171 13.87 -41.98 38.69
C ARG A 171 14.58 -43.08 39.48
N ARG A 172 14.60 -42.98 40.82
CA ARG A 172 15.07 -44.04 41.70
C ARG A 172 14.15 -44.17 42.90
N HIS A 173 13.07 -44.94 42.76
CA HIS A 173 12.50 -45.81 43.80
C HIS A 173 11.25 -46.51 43.24
N ALA A 174 11.49 -47.45 42.32
CA ALA A 174 10.57 -48.57 42.14
C ALA A 174 11.01 -49.67 43.13
N PRO A 175 10.15 -50.15 44.05
CA PRO A 175 10.48 -51.36 44.79
C PRO A 175 10.55 -52.53 43.80
N ARG A 176 11.75 -53.11 43.69
CA ARG A 176 11.97 -54.40 43.05
C ARG A 176 11.14 -55.45 43.78
N ARG A 177 9.96 -55.81 43.28
CA ARG A 177 9.29 -57.05 43.69
C ARG A 177 10.01 -58.22 43.00
N PHE A 178 10.77 -58.95 43.80
CA PHE A 178 11.41 -60.21 43.46
C PHE A 178 10.37 -61.25 43.00
N ARG A 179 10.75 -62.02 41.97
CA ARG A 179 10.06 -63.22 41.47
C ARG A 179 9.93 -64.28 42.57
N PHE A 180 8.83 -65.05 42.54
CA PHE A 180 8.90 -66.50 42.77
C PHE A 180 7.92 -67.21 41.82
N GLN A 181 8.49 -67.93 40.85
CA GLN A 181 7.80 -68.97 40.07
C GLN A 181 7.51 -70.13 41.02
N ARG A 182 6.23 -70.49 41.19
CA ARG A 182 5.82 -71.72 41.87
C ARG A 182 5.51 -72.78 40.81
N LEU A 183 6.49 -73.64 40.56
CA LEU A 183 6.31 -74.97 39.98
C LEU A 183 5.80 -75.89 41.10
N LEU A 184 4.60 -76.45 40.96
CA LEU A 184 4.20 -77.69 41.64
C LEU A 184 3.24 -78.48 40.73
N ARG A 185 3.76 -79.55 40.11
CA ARG A 185 3.02 -80.79 39.82
C ARG A 185 3.03 -81.64 41.09
N PRO A 186 2.03 -82.50 41.31
CA PRO A 186 2.18 -83.90 40.87
C PRO A 186 1.25 -84.27 39.71
#